data_AF-A0A9D0ZZW7-F1
#
_entry.id   AF-A0A9D0ZZW7-F1
#
_cell.length_a   1.000
_cell.length_b   1.000
_cell.length_c   1.000
_cell.angle_alpha   90.00
_cell.angle_beta   90.00
_cell.angle_gamma   90.00
#
_symmetry.space_group_name_H-M   'P 1'
#
loop_
_entity.id
_entity.type
_entity.pdbx_description
1 polymer ?
#
loop_
_entity_poly.entity_id
_entity_poly.type
_entity_poly.pdbx_seq_one_letter_code
_entity_poly.pdbx_strand_id
1 'polypeptide(L)'
;MGAFSDEVFEIVQKIPRGKVSTYGQVARLMGRPRSARYVGWALRGNAHPVTVPCHRVVFKDGRLAEGYAFGGEGVQRELLQSEGVVFLDEDHVDMDACLWKPQEDGPPHD
;
A
#
# COMPACT_ATOMS: atom_id res chain seq x y z
N MET A 1 16.07 11.38 1.97
CA MET A 1 15.37 10.58 0.94
C MET A 1 15.49 11.30 -0.39
N GLY A 2 15.40 10.59 -1.51
CA GLY A 2 15.43 11.22 -2.85
C GLY A 2 14.01 11.58 -3.30
N ALA A 3 13.87 12.56 -4.20
CA ALA A 3 12.58 13.08 -4.67
C ALA A 3 11.56 12.00 -5.08
N PHE A 4 12.01 10.88 -5.67
CA PHE A 4 11.15 9.76 -6.02
C PHE A 4 10.53 9.05 -4.80
N SER A 5 11.31 8.84 -3.74
CA SER A 5 10.82 8.21 -2.51
C SER A 5 9.79 9.09 -1.80
N ASP A 6 10.02 10.40 -1.81
CA ASP A 6 9.11 11.36 -1.20
C ASP A 6 7.75 11.36 -1.93
N GLU A 7 7.74 11.38 -3.27
CA GLU A 7 6.51 11.21 -4.08
C GLU A 7 5.79 9.87 -3.76
N VAL A 8 6.53 8.76 -3.60
CA VAL A 8 5.94 7.47 -3.20
C VAL A 8 5.24 7.58 -1.85
N PHE A 9 5.90 8.19 -0.85
CA PHE A 9 5.38 8.33 0.50
C PHE A 9 4.15 9.25 0.55
N GLU A 10 4.13 10.33 -0.22
CA GLU A 10 2.97 11.23 -0.33
C GLU A 10 1.74 10.50 -0.89
N ILE A 11 1.91 9.63 -1.88
CA ILE A 11 0.78 8.84 -2.41
C ILE A 11 0.33 7.79 -1.41
N VAL A 12 1.25 7.09 -0.75
CA VAL A 12 0.92 6.03 0.22
C VAL A 12 0.21 6.58 1.46
N GLN A 13 0.56 7.80 1.90
CA GLN A 13 -0.14 8.49 2.99
C GLN A 13 -1.61 8.79 2.68
N LYS A 14 -1.99 8.86 1.40
CA LYS A 14 -3.37 9.12 0.97
C LYS A 14 -4.25 7.87 0.95
N ILE A 15 -3.69 6.68 1.09
CA ILE A 15 -4.46 5.43 1.11
C ILE A 15 -5.29 5.40 2.41
N PRO A 16 -6.62 5.39 2.36
CA PRO A 16 -7.46 5.39 3.56
C PRO A 16 -7.29 4.13 4.40
N ARG A 17 -7.61 4.23 5.70
CA ARG A 17 -7.74 3.05 6.57
C ARG A 17 -8.79 2.10 5.99
N GLY A 18 -8.51 0.79 5.99
CA GLY A 18 -9.41 -0.23 5.45
C GLY A 18 -9.35 -0.39 3.93
N LYS A 19 -8.47 0.37 3.27
CA LYS A 19 -8.21 0.27 1.82
C LYS A 19 -6.76 -0.11 1.57
N VAL A 20 -6.51 -0.73 0.42
CA VAL A 20 -5.19 -1.10 -0.07
C VAL A 20 -4.92 -0.52 -1.45
N SER A 21 -3.65 -0.37 -1.81
CA SER A 21 -3.24 -0.05 -3.17
C SER A 21 -2.20 -1.05 -3.67
N THR A 22 -1.95 -1.07 -4.97
CA THR A 22 -0.89 -1.90 -5.54
C THR A 22 0.34 -1.06 -5.85
N TYR A 23 1.52 -1.68 -5.85
CA TYR A 23 2.76 -1.00 -6.30
C TYR A 23 2.61 -0.36 -7.69
N GLY A 24 1.88 -1.03 -8.60
CA GLY A 24 1.59 -0.51 -9.93
C GLY A 24 0.65 0.69 -9.93
N GLN A 25 -0.35 0.69 -9.06
CA GLN A 25 -1.26 1.83 -8.90
C GLN A 25 -0.54 3.05 -8.32
N VAL A 26 0.27 2.88 -7.28
CA VAL A 26 1.11 3.97 -6.74
C VAL A 26 1.99 4.55 -7.84
N ALA A 27 2.67 3.69 -8.62
CA ALA A 27 3.50 4.13 -9.74
C ALA A 27 2.71 4.88 -10.82
N ARG A 28 1.46 4.47 -11.11
CA ARG A 28 0.57 5.17 -12.05
C ARG A 28 0.14 6.54 -11.53
N LEU A 29 -0.19 6.66 -10.25
CA LEU A 29 -0.60 7.92 -9.63
C LEU A 29 0.54 8.95 -9.62
N MET A 30 1.79 8.49 -9.57
CA MET A 30 2.98 9.33 -9.76
C MET A 30 3.26 9.69 -11.23
N GLY A 31 2.44 9.24 -12.19
CA GLY A 31 2.73 9.41 -13.63
C GLY A 31 3.88 8.54 -14.15
N ARG A 32 4.30 7.51 -13.39
CA ARG A 32 5.45 6.64 -13.70
C ARG A 32 5.04 5.16 -13.76
N PRO A 33 4.15 4.74 -14.69
CA PRO A 33 3.51 3.42 -14.66
C PRO A 33 4.47 2.21 -14.74
N ARG A 34 5.72 2.41 -15.20
CA ARG A 34 6.74 1.36 -15.29
C ARG A 34 7.63 1.24 -14.04
N SER A 35 7.33 1.99 -12.98
CA SER A 35 8.18 2.10 -11.80
C SER A 35 7.73 1.27 -10.59
N ALA A 36 6.79 0.32 -10.75
CA ALA A 36 6.25 -0.48 -9.64
C ALA A 36 7.34 -1.15 -8.79
N ARG A 37 8.40 -1.70 -9.41
CA ARG A 37 9.53 -2.30 -8.68
C ARG A 37 10.30 -1.27 -7.84
N TYR A 38 10.48 -0.06 -8.36
CA TYR A 38 11.14 1.04 -7.66
C TYR A 38 10.29 1.57 -6.50
N VAL A 39 8.95 1.54 -6.62
CA VAL A 39 8.05 1.83 -5.49
C VAL A 39 8.32 0.85 -4.34
N GLY A 40 8.42 -0.45 -4.63
CA GLY A 40 8.76 -1.45 -3.61
C GLY A 40 10.10 -1.19 -2.93
N TRP A 41 11.12 -0.75 -3.68
CA TRP A 41 12.41 -0.36 -3.11
C TRP A 41 12.33 0.91 -2.24
N ALA A 42 11.56 1.91 -2.67
CA ALA A 42 11.34 3.11 -1.86
C ALA A 42 10.64 2.77 -0.53
N LEU A 43 9.63 1.90 -0.55
CA LEU A 43 8.91 1.48 0.65
C LEU A 43 9.76 0.64 1.61
N ARG A 44 10.71 -0.16 1.11
CA ARG A 44 11.68 -0.87 1.97
C ARG A 44 12.62 0.08 2.70
N GLY A 45 12.91 1.25 2.13
CA GLY A 45 13.72 2.31 2.75
C GLY A 45 12.93 3.24 3.68
N ASN A 46 11.65 2.93 3.96
CA ASN A 46 10.81 3.77 4.82
C ASN A 46 11.29 3.73 6.28
N ALA A 47 11.89 4.82 6.75
CA ALA A 47 12.31 5.00 8.14
C ALA A 47 11.14 5.42 9.07
N HIS A 48 9.94 5.68 8.53
CA HIS A 48 8.80 6.22 9.26
C HIS A 48 7.53 5.36 9.06
N PRO A 49 7.53 4.09 9.52
CA PRO A 49 6.41 3.17 9.31
C PRO A 49 5.11 3.61 9.99
N VAL A 50 5.18 4.48 11.01
CA VAL A 50 4.00 5.02 11.69
C VAL A 50 3.28 6.04 10.81
N THR A 51 4.01 6.89 10.09
CA THR A 51 3.45 8.00 9.31
C THR A 51 3.12 7.58 7.89
N VAL A 52 3.92 6.67 7.30
CA VAL A 52 3.71 6.17 5.94
C VAL A 52 3.19 4.74 6.04
N PRO A 53 1.87 4.50 5.81
CA PRO A 53 1.23 3.19 6.01
C PRO A 53 1.57 2.21 4.89
N CYS A 54 2.85 1.82 4.78
CA CYS A 54 3.36 0.98 3.71
C CYS A 54 2.76 -0.44 3.70
N HIS A 55 2.19 -0.90 4.82
CA HIS A 55 1.44 -2.17 4.90
C HIS A 55 0.19 -2.17 4.02
N ARG A 56 -0.36 -0.99 3.67
CA ARG A 56 -1.48 -0.84 2.74
C ARG A 56 -1.12 -1.07 1.27
N VAL A 57 0.15 -1.32 0.95
CA VAL A 57 0.59 -1.61 -0.43
C VAL A 57 0.83 -3.11 -0.62
N VAL A 58 0.09 -3.72 -1.54
CA VAL A 58 0.09 -5.16 -1.83
C VAL A 58 0.50 -5.45 -3.28
N PHE A 59 0.72 -6.73 -3.61
CA PHE A 59 0.93 -7.16 -5.00
C PHE A 59 -0.33 -6.96 -5.86
N LYS A 60 -0.16 -7.03 -7.18
CA LYS A 60 -1.23 -6.74 -8.16
C LYS A 60 -2.45 -7.66 -7.99
N ASP A 61 -2.21 -8.90 -7.61
CA ASP A 61 -3.19 -9.96 -7.35
C ASP A 61 -3.78 -9.91 -5.93
N GLY A 62 -3.40 -8.92 -5.11
CA GLY A 62 -3.84 -8.81 -3.71
C GLY A 62 -2.95 -9.57 -2.73
N ARG A 63 -1.91 -10.26 -3.21
CA ARG A 63 -0.99 -10.98 -2.34
C ARG A 63 -0.21 -10.04 -1.42
N LEU A 64 -0.03 -10.45 -0.17
CA LEU A 64 0.79 -9.75 0.81
C LEU A 64 2.26 -9.72 0.39
N ALA A 65 3.00 -8.74 0.89
CA ALA A 65 4.45 -8.67 0.70
C ALA A 65 5.13 -9.84 1.42
N GLU A 66 6.13 -10.42 0.77
CA GLU A 66 6.85 -11.58 1.28
C GLU A 66 7.82 -11.23 2.42
N GLY A 67 7.92 -12.16 3.38
CA GLY A 67 8.95 -12.17 4.43
C GLY A 67 8.76 -11.14 5.54
N TYR A 68 9.86 -10.73 6.16
CA TYR A 68 9.91 -9.83 7.32
C TYR A 68 9.81 -8.34 6.94
N ALA A 69 9.14 -8.01 5.83
CA ALA A 69 9.04 -6.64 5.32
C ALA A 69 8.47 -5.65 6.37
N PHE A 70 7.72 -6.16 7.34
CA PHE A 70 7.09 -5.39 8.41
C PHE A 70 7.52 -5.84 9.82
N GLY A 71 8.68 -6.50 9.95
CA GLY A 71 9.23 -6.92 11.25
C GLY A 71 8.80 -8.31 11.73
N GLY A 72 8.05 -9.05 10.92
CA GLY A 72 7.62 -10.42 11.23
C GLY A 72 6.81 -11.02 10.08
N GLU A 73 6.81 -12.35 10.00
CA GLU A 73 5.81 -13.08 9.23
C GLU A 73 4.41 -12.77 9.79
N GLY A 74 3.42 -12.54 8.93
CA GLY A 74 2.04 -12.22 9.35
C GLY A 74 1.78 -10.76 9.77
N VAL A 75 2.80 -9.95 10.10
CA VAL A 75 2.59 -8.59 10.61
C VAL A 75 1.81 -7.70 9.63
N GLN A 76 2.04 -7.82 8.32
CA GLN A 76 1.26 -7.07 7.34
C GLN A 76 -0.23 -7.41 7.43
N ARG A 77 -0.55 -8.71 7.56
CA ARG A 77 -1.92 -9.20 7.67
C ARG A 77 -2.59 -8.63 8.92
N GLU A 78 -1.92 -8.72 10.07
CA GLU A 78 -2.45 -8.21 11.35
C GLU A 78 -2.77 -6.72 11.29
N LEU A 79 -1.85 -5.92 10.73
CA LEU A 79 -2.07 -4.48 10.54
C LEU A 79 -3.28 -4.21 9.65
N LEU A 80 -3.37 -4.89 8.49
CA LEU A 80 -4.49 -4.75 7.56
C LEU A 80 -5.82 -5.20 8.17
N GLN A 81 -5.84 -6.34 8.88
CA GLN A 81 -7.02 -6.84 9.58
C GLN A 81 -7.49 -5.88 10.66
N SER A 82 -6.57 -5.28 11.43
CA SER A 82 -6.91 -4.27 12.43
C SER A 82 -7.60 -3.05 11.82
N GLU A 83 -7.33 -2.77 10.54
CA GLU A 83 -7.94 -1.69 9.77
C GLU A 83 -9.26 -2.06 9.10
N GLY A 84 -9.70 -3.32 9.21
CA GLY A 84 -10.94 -3.81 8.59
C GLY A 84 -10.77 -4.30 7.15
N VAL A 85 -9.55 -4.54 6.68
CA VAL A 85 -9.29 -5.15 5.37
C VAL A 85 -9.70 -6.62 5.40
N VAL A 86 -10.47 -7.03 4.40
CA VAL A 86 -10.95 -8.41 4.23
C VAL A 86 -10.03 -9.20 3.29
N PHE A 87 -10.01 -10.51 3.48
CA PHE A 87 -9.09 -11.42 2.79
C PHE A 87 -9.87 -12.57 2.16
N LEU A 88 -9.43 -13.00 0.97
CA LEU A 88 -9.96 -14.17 0.28
C LEU A 88 -9.40 -15.47 0.87
N ASP A 89 -8.15 -15.42 1.33
CA ASP A 89 -7.43 -16.55 1.93
C ASP A 89 -6.35 -16.06 2.94
N GLU A 90 -5.32 -16.87 3.17
CA GLU A 90 -4.24 -16.59 4.13
C GLU A 90 -3.31 -15.44 3.70
N ASP A 91 -3.16 -15.19 2.40
CA ASP A 91 -2.20 -14.21 1.88
C ASP A 91 -2.76 -13.27 0.82
N HIS A 92 -4.03 -13.39 0.42
CA HIS A 92 -4.67 -12.51 -0.56
C HIS A 92 -5.76 -11.63 0.06
N VAL A 93 -5.61 -10.32 -0.13
CA VAL A 93 -6.66 -9.33 0.15
C VAL A 93 -7.79 -9.49 -0.86
N ASP A 94 -9.04 -9.30 -0.43
CA ASP A 94 -10.17 -9.13 -1.35
C ASP A 94 -10.06 -7.75 -2.03
N MET A 95 -9.47 -7.76 -3.22
CA MET A 95 -9.21 -6.55 -4.00
C MET A 95 -10.49 -5.89 -4.50
N ASP A 96 -11.59 -6.63 -4.68
CA ASP A 96 -12.85 -6.05 -5.13
C ASP A 96 -13.48 -5.19 -4.02
N ALA A 97 -13.35 -5.62 -2.76
CA ALA A 97 -13.83 -4.89 -1.60
C ALA A 97 -12.88 -3.74 -1.16
N CYS A 98 -11.58 -4.02 -1.14
CA CYS A 98 -10.61 -3.17 -0.44
C CYS A 98 -9.72 -2.31 -1.35
N LEU A 99 -9.73 -2.48 -2.67
CA LEU A 99 -8.90 -1.65 -3.54
C LEU A 99 -9.29 -0.17 -3.42
N TRP A 100 -8.30 0.66 -3.13
CA TRP A 100 -8.44 2.11 -3.05
C TRP A 100 -8.70 2.69 -4.43
N LYS A 101 -9.75 3.51 -4.53
CA LYS A 101 -10.13 4.24 -5.73
C LYS A 101 -10.09 5.74 -5.41
N PRO A 102 -9.02 6.47 -5.78
CA PRO A 102 -8.81 7.85 -5.35
C PRO A 102 -9.93 8.85 -5.69
N GLN A 103 -10.74 8.56 -6.70
CA GLN A 103 -11.89 9.39 -7.10
C GLN A 103 -13.15 9.13 -6.27
N GLU A 104 -13.26 7.96 -5.62
CA GLU A 104 -14.44 7.55 -4.85
C GLU A 104 -14.15 7.54 -3.34
N ASP A 105 -12.94 7.13 -2.96
CA ASP A 105 -12.48 6.95 -1.57
C ASP A 105 -11.61 8.12 -1.08
N GLY A 106 -11.56 9.24 -1.83
CA GLY A 106 -10.89 10.47 -1.39
C GLY A 106 -11.64 11.13 -0.22
N PRO A 107 -11.00 12.01 0.56
CA PRO A 107 -11.74 12.81 1.54
C PRO A 107 -12.90 13.50 0.83
N PRO A 108 -14.08 13.63 1.47
CA PRO A 108 -15.21 14.32 0.86
C PRO A 108 -14.71 15.68 0.36
N HIS A 109 -15.05 16.00 -0.89
CA HIS A 109 -14.81 17.33 -1.44
C HIS A 109 -15.56 18.33 -0.54
N ASP A 110 -14.83 19.12 0.24
CA ASP A 110 -15.31 20.35 0.86
C ASP A 110 -15.54 21.42 -0.24
#